data_AF-A0A672QLM3-F1
#
_entry.id   AF-A0A672QLM3-F1
#
_cell.length_a   1.000
_cell.length_b   1.000
_cell.length_c   1.000
_cell.angle_alpha   90.00
_cell.angle_beta   90.00
_cell.angle_gamma   90.00
#
_symmetry.space_group_name_H-M   'P 1'
#
loop_
_entity.id
_entity.type
_entity.pdbx_description
1 polymer ?
#
loop_
_entity_poly.entity_id
_entity_poly.type
_entity_poly.pdbx_seq_one_letter_code
_entity_poly.pdbx_strand_id
1 'polypeptide(L)'
;EGKYHCPVLYTVFTNNSHIVANKVTGNVFSYEAVEQLNIKTKSYKDLLTDEPFTRQDLITLQDPTNLDKFNVSNFFHVKNNMKVLDPDEEKAKQDPSYHLKSTNLETRETLAELYRDYKGDELLASTMKEPEAKKTDKLNAAHYSTGRVSASFTSTAMAPATTHEADAISDDAVRYQYVKKKGYVRLQTNKGDLNVELHCDKVPKAGENFIKLCKKGYYDGTIFHRSIRNFMIQGGDPTGTGTGGESYWGKPFKDEFRPNLSHTGRGILSMANSGPNTNKSQLGLSA
;
A
#
# COMPACT_ATOMS: atom_id res chain seq x y z
N GLU A 1 -69.43 5.69 18.54
CA GLU A 1 -68.03 6.15 18.57
C GLU A 1 -67.13 4.95 18.30
N GLY A 2 -66.37 4.93 17.20
CA GLY A 2 -65.60 3.78 16.71
C GLY A 2 -64.41 3.35 17.58
N LYS A 3 -64.65 3.13 18.88
CA LYS A 3 -63.68 2.70 19.88
C LYS A 3 -63.73 1.17 20.01
N TYR A 4 -62.59 0.52 19.84
CA TYR A 4 -62.46 -0.93 20.00
C TYR A 4 -62.52 -1.30 21.49
N HIS A 5 -63.21 -2.39 21.81
CA HIS A 5 -63.36 -2.89 23.18
C HIS A 5 -63.11 -4.38 23.24
N CYS A 6 -62.71 -4.87 24.42
CA CYS A 6 -62.59 -6.29 24.70
C CYS A 6 -63.98 -6.94 24.64
N PRO A 7 -64.17 -8.03 23.88
CA PRO A 7 -65.50 -8.62 23.70
C PRO A 7 -66.04 -9.34 24.95
N VAL A 8 -65.20 -9.57 25.96
CA VAL A 8 -65.57 -10.30 27.19
C VAL A 8 -65.76 -9.35 28.37
N LEU A 9 -64.80 -8.46 28.61
CA LEU A 9 -64.84 -7.50 29.73
C LEU A 9 -65.49 -6.17 29.35
N TYR A 10 -65.81 -5.95 28.06
CA TYR A 10 -66.32 -4.69 27.50
C TYR A 10 -65.47 -3.45 27.83
N THR A 11 -64.22 -3.66 28.26
CA THR A 11 -63.26 -2.59 28.53
C THR A 11 -62.77 -2.01 27.21
N VAL A 12 -62.75 -0.68 27.12
CA VAL A 12 -62.27 0.03 25.92
C VAL A 12 -60.75 -0.06 25.86
N PHE A 13 -60.22 -0.42 24.68
CA PHE A 13 -58.77 -0.43 24.47
C PHE A 13 -58.23 1.00 24.40
N THR A 14 -57.23 1.28 25.23
CA THR A 14 -56.50 2.56 25.28
C THR A 14 -55.05 2.39 24.85
N ASN A 15 -54.32 3.49 24.63
CA ASN A 15 -52.88 3.45 24.31
C ASN A 15 -52.01 2.80 25.40
N ASN A 16 -52.58 2.59 26.60
CA ASN A 16 -51.89 1.95 27.72
C ASN A 16 -52.54 0.61 28.11
N SER A 17 -53.42 0.06 27.28
CA SER A 17 -54.05 -1.24 27.56
C SER A 17 -53.15 -2.39 27.13
N HIS A 18 -53.07 -3.44 27.93
CA HIS A 18 -52.39 -4.68 27.56
C HIS A 18 -53.33 -5.54 26.70
N ILE A 19 -52.97 -5.75 25.44
CA ILE A 19 -53.78 -6.42 24.43
C ILE A 19 -53.09 -7.70 23.95
N VAL A 20 -53.83 -8.80 23.92
CA VAL A 20 -53.39 -10.10 23.42
C VAL A 20 -54.31 -10.62 22.33
N ALA A 21 -53.76 -11.31 21.34
CA ALA A 21 -54.50 -11.98 20.30
C ALA A 21 -54.25 -13.49 20.36
N ASN A 22 -55.30 -14.27 20.16
CA ASN A 22 -55.19 -15.70 19.96
C ASN A 22 -54.82 -15.97 18.50
N LYS A 23 -53.70 -16.67 18.26
CA LYS A 23 -53.23 -17.03 16.92
C LYS A 23 -54.18 -17.95 16.16
N VAL A 24 -54.88 -18.84 16.87
CA VAL A 24 -55.75 -19.86 16.25
C VAL A 24 -57.01 -19.21 15.69
N THR A 25 -57.69 -18.41 16.51
CA THR A 25 -58.99 -17.80 16.18
C THR A 25 -58.86 -16.40 15.60
N GLY A 26 -57.72 -15.74 15.79
CA GLY A 26 -57.52 -14.33 15.45
C GLY A 26 -58.24 -13.36 16.38
N ASN A 27 -58.93 -13.85 17.43
CA ASN A 27 -59.67 -13.01 18.36
C ASN A 27 -58.74 -12.20 19.26
N VAL A 28 -59.12 -10.94 19.49
CA VAL A 28 -58.33 -9.99 20.29
C VAL A 28 -59.03 -9.72 21.63
N PHE A 29 -58.27 -9.87 22.71
CA PHE A 29 -58.73 -9.76 24.08
C PHE A 29 -57.87 -8.80 24.88
N SER A 30 -58.42 -8.26 25.97
CA SER A 30 -57.58 -7.66 27.01
C SER A 30 -56.82 -8.76 27.75
N TYR A 31 -55.56 -8.50 28.08
CA TYR A 31 -54.73 -9.46 28.83
C TYR A 31 -55.39 -9.85 30.16
N GLU A 32 -56.07 -8.91 30.81
CA GLU A 32 -56.82 -9.16 32.05
C GLU A 32 -57.89 -10.24 31.88
N ALA A 33 -58.63 -10.24 30.76
CA ALA A 33 -59.66 -11.24 30.48
C ALA A 33 -59.04 -12.63 30.34
N VAL A 34 -57.96 -12.73 29.56
CA VAL A 34 -57.23 -13.99 29.33
C VAL A 34 -56.54 -14.47 30.61
N GLU A 35 -56.00 -13.56 31.41
CA GLU A 35 -55.34 -13.90 32.66
C GLU A 35 -56.34 -14.48 33.68
N GLN A 36 -57.49 -13.84 33.85
CA GLN A 36 -58.50 -14.26 34.81
C GLN A 36 -59.21 -15.53 34.38
N LEU A 37 -59.64 -15.63 33.12
CA LEU A 37 -60.52 -16.70 32.66
C LEU A 37 -59.76 -17.92 32.12
N ASN A 38 -58.62 -17.71 31.47
CA ASN A 38 -57.83 -18.81 30.89
C ASN A 38 -56.65 -19.23 31.76
N ILE A 39 -55.76 -18.28 32.11
CA ILE A 39 -54.47 -18.60 32.73
C ILE A 39 -54.66 -19.04 34.19
N LYS A 40 -55.43 -18.30 35.01
CA LYS A 40 -55.67 -18.65 36.41
C LYS A 40 -56.51 -19.93 36.55
N THR A 41 -57.50 -20.12 35.69
CA THR A 41 -58.39 -21.29 35.68
C THR A 41 -57.76 -22.53 35.01
N LYS A 42 -56.58 -22.38 34.38
CA LYS A 42 -55.91 -23.42 33.56
C LYS A 42 -56.79 -23.98 32.43
N SER A 43 -57.73 -23.17 31.94
CA SER A 43 -58.64 -23.53 30.84
C SER A 43 -58.22 -22.80 29.58
N TYR A 44 -57.60 -23.49 28.62
CA TYR A 44 -57.10 -22.88 27.39
C TYR A 44 -58.08 -23.07 26.23
N LYS A 45 -59.23 -22.42 26.34
CA LYS A 45 -60.25 -22.35 25.30
C LYS A 45 -60.59 -20.91 24.97
N ASP A 46 -60.79 -20.62 23.70
CA ASP A 46 -61.10 -19.27 23.23
C ASP A 46 -62.39 -18.75 23.86
N LEU A 47 -62.37 -17.51 24.35
CA LEU A 47 -63.47 -16.96 25.14
C LEU A 47 -64.73 -16.64 24.33
N LEU A 48 -64.66 -16.65 23.00
CA LEU A 48 -65.82 -16.44 22.12
C LEU A 48 -66.24 -17.72 21.40
N THR A 49 -65.27 -18.53 20.97
CA THR A 49 -65.51 -19.64 20.04
C THR A 49 -65.35 -21.03 20.68
N ASP A 50 -64.93 -21.09 21.95
CA ASP A 50 -64.62 -22.32 22.71
C ASP A 50 -63.56 -23.24 22.06
N GLU A 51 -62.84 -22.75 21.06
CA GLU A 51 -61.77 -23.50 20.40
C GLU A 51 -60.55 -23.68 21.32
N PRO A 52 -59.99 -24.89 21.43
CA PRO A 52 -58.83 -25.13 22.27
C PRO A 52 -57.57 -24.48 21.66
N PHE A 53 -56.80 -23.78 22.48
CA PHE A 53 -55.51 -23.19 22.10
C PHE A 53 -54.43 -23.51 23.13
N THR A 54 -53.15 -23.25 22.82
CA THR A 54 -52.06 -23.42 23.78
C THR A 54 -51.51 -22.09 24.27
N ARG A 55 -50.83 -22.05 25.41
CA ARG A 55 -50.21 -20.82 25.92
C ARG A 55 -49.24 -20.16 24.93
N GLN A 56 -48.63 -20.93 24.04
CA GLN A 56 -47.70 -20.41 23.01
C GLN A 56 -48.43 -19.71 21.86
N ASP A 57 -49.73 -19.95 21.70
CA ASP A 57 -50.56 -19.34 20.66
C ASP A 57 -51.07 -17.94 21.05
N LEU A 58 -50.81 -17.50 22.27
CA LEU A 58 -51.12 -16.14 22.71
C LEU A 58 -50.03 -15.16 22.25
N ILE A 59 -50.40 -14.27 21.33
CA ILE A 59 -49.53 -13.24 20.79
C ILE A 59 -49.82 -11.92 21.51
N THR A 60 -48.83 -11.37 22.19
CA THR A 60 -48.94 -10.06 22.83
C THR A 60 -48.77 -8.94 21.81
N LEU A 61 -49.86 -8.26 21.47
CA LEU A 61 -49.86 -7.13 20.52
C LEU A 61 -49.32 -5.87 21.20
N GLN A 62 -49.85 -5.54 22.38
CA GLN A 62 -49.53 -4.32 23.10
C GLN A 62 -49.29 -4.65 24.56
N ASP A 63 -48.13 -4.23 25.08
CA ASP A 63 -47.77 -4.43 26.47
C ASP A 63 -47.19 -3.10 26.99
N PRO A 64 -47.94 -2.35 27.80
CA PRO A 64 -47.50 -1.08 28.36
C PRO A 64 -46.41 -1.26 29.44
N THR A 65 -46.25 -2.47 29.98
CA THR A 65 -45.28 -2.77 31.05
C THR A 65 -43.93 -3.22 30.52
N ASN A 66 -43.87 -3.60 29.25
CA ASN A 66 -42.64 -4.05 28.61
C ASN A 66 -41.81 -2.85 28.09
N LEU A 67 -40.85 -2.40 28.90
CA LEU A 67 -39.93 -1.31 28.54
C LEU A 67 -39.00 -1.64 27.36
N ASP A 68 -38.83 -2.93 27.00
CA ASP A 68 -37.90 -3.33 25.93
C ASP A 68 -38.37 -2.91 24.53
N LYS A 69 -39.67 -2.59 24.37
CA LYS A 69 -40.23 -2.05 23.11
C LYS A 69 -39.67 -0.66 22.73
N PHE A 70 -39.08 0.06 23.69
CA PHE A 70 -38.45 1.37 23.45
C PHE A 70 -36.95 1.28 23.17
N ASN A 71 -36.35 0.08 23.23
CA ASN A 71 -34.93 -0.07 22.93
C ASN A 71 -34.68 -0.05 21.42
N VAL A 72 -34.26 1.11 20.93
CA VAL A 72 -33.98 1.39 19.51
C VAL A 72 -32.99 0.39 18.89
N SER A 73 -32.09 -0.16 19.71
CA SER A 73 -31.09 -1.14 19.31
C SER A 73 -31.67 -2.50 18.90
N ASN A 74 -32.89 -2.82 19.36
CA ASN A 74 -33.55 -4.09 19.09
C ASN A 74 -34.44 -4.08 17.85
N PHE A 75 -34.65 -2.92 17.22
CA PHE A 75 -35.44 -2.86 16.00
C PHE A 75 -34.81 -3.69 14.88
N PHE A 76 -35.65 -4.44 14.17
CA PHE A 76 -35.24 -5.35 13.10
C PHE A 76 -34.43 -4.63 12.00
N HIS A 77 -34.80 -3.40 11.65
CA HIS A 77 -34.09 -2.61 10.64
C HIS A 77 -32.73 -2.10 11.13
N VAL A 78 -32.55 -1.86 12.43
CA VAL A 78 -31.26 -1.48 13.03
C VAL A 78 -30.35 -2.70 13.15
N LYS A 79 -30.86 -3.83 13.64
CA LYS A 79 -30.10 -5.10 13.76
C LYS A 79 -29.64 -5.64 12.42
N ASN A 80 -30.49 -5.56 11.41
CA ASN A 80 -30.18 -6.06 10.07
C ASN A 80 -29.61 -4.99 9.15
N ASN A 81 -29.31 -3.80 9.68
CA ASN A 81 -28.73 -2.66 8.96
C ASN A 81 -29.46 -2.34 7.64
N MET A 82 -30.77 -2.54 7.62
CA MET A 82 -31.60 -2.30 6.44
C MET A 82 -31.96 -0.83 6.39
N LYS A 83 -31.22 -0.09 5.57
CA LYS A 83 -31.52 1.31 5.25
C LYS A 83 -32.35 1.33 3.97
N VAL A 84 -33.53 1.96 4.04
CA VAL A 84 -34.27 2.33 2.82
C VAL A 84 -33.51 3.51 2.23
N LEU A 85 -32.86 3.31 1.09
CA LEU A 85 -32.18 4.38 0.38
C LEU A 85 -33.25 5.18 -0.37
N ASP A 86 -33.37 6.46 -0.04
CA ASP A 86 -34.18 7.38 -0.82
C ASP A 86 -33.53 7.56 -2.21
N PRO A 87 -34.27 7.59 -3.33
CA PRO A 87 -33.66 7.71 -4.67
C PRO A 87 -32.76 8.94 -4.84
N ASP A 88 -32.98 9.97 -4.02
CA ASP A 88 -32.16 11.18 -4.01
C ASP A 88 -30.84 11.02 -3.21
N GLU A 89 -30.79 10.14 -2.21
CA GLU A 89 -29.52 9.78 -1.53
C GLU A 89 -28.62 8.94 -2.43
N GLU A 90 -29.20 8.08 -3.27
CA GLU A 90 -28.43 7.30 -4.25
C GLU A 90 -27.78 8.21 -5.31
N LYS A 91 -28.51 9.23 -5.78
CA LYS A 91 -27.96 10.26 -6.69
C LYS A 91 -26.89 11.10 -6.01
N ALA A 92 -27.07 11.47 -4.74
CA ALA A 92 -26.07 12.21 -3.97
C ALA A 92 -24.78 11.40 -3.73
N LYS A 93 -24.88 10.06 -3.65
CA LYS A 93 -23.70 9.19 -3.55
C LYS A 93 -22.94 9.04 -4.86
N GLN A 94 -23.63 9.10 -6.00
CA GLN A 94 -22.99 8.95 -7.31
C GLN A 94 -22.30 10.25 -7.77
N ASP A 95 -22.89 11.41 -7.50
CA ASP A 95 -22.35 12.70 -7.91
C ASP A 95 -21.85 13.52 -6.70
N PRO A 96 -20.52 13.69 -6.52
CA PRO A 96 -19.94 14.58 -5.50
C PRO A 96 -20.39 16.04 -5.64
N SER A 97 -20.91 16.42 -6.81
CA SER A 97 -21.46 17.75 -7.11
C SER A 97 -22.95 17.92 -6.84
N TYR A 98 -23.65 16.89 -6.36
CA TYR A 98 -25.10 16.93 -6.19
C TYR A 98 -25.56 18.02 -5.20
N HIS A 99 -24.83 18.21 -4.11
CA HIS A 99 -25.14 19.24 -3.10
C HIS A 99 -24.64 20.65 -3.47
N LEU A 100 -23.91 20.79 -4.58
CA LEU A 100 -23.42 22.09 -5.09
C LEU A 100 -24.45 22.83 -5.95
N LYS A 101 -25.65 22.28 -6.16
CA LYS A 101 -26.69 22.90 -7.01
C LYS A 101 -27.21 24.26 -6.50
N SER A 102 -26.94 24.63 -5.26
CA SER A 102 -27.36 25.91 -4.65
C SER A 102 -26.25 26.97 -4.56
N THR A 103 -25.06 26.75 -5.14
CA THR A 103 -23.96 27.74 -5.06
C THR A 103 -24.04 28.81 -6.15
N ASN A 104 -23.52 30.00 -5.84
CA ASN A 104 -23.40 31.11 -6.81
C ASN A 104 -22.57 30.71 -8.04
N LEU A 105 -22.86 31.35 -9.19
CA LEU A 105 -22.24 31.04 -10.48
C LEU A 105 -20.70 31.17 -10.46
N GLU A 106 -20.19 32.24 -9.85
CA GLU A 106 -18.75 32.51 -9.72
C GLU A 106 -18.02 31.43 -8.91
N THR A 107 -18.68 30.88 -7.88
CA THR A 107 -18.10 29.83 -7.03
C THR A 107 -18.02 28.49 -7.79
N ARG A 108 -18.93 28.28 -8.75
CA ARG A 108 -18.94 27.09 -9.60
C ARG A 108 -17.85 27.15 -10.68
N GLU A 109 -17.62 28.33 -11.25
CA GLU A 109 -16.56 28.54 -12.25
C GLU A 109 -15.17 28.40 -11.62
N THR A 110 -14.95 29.01 -10.45
CA THR A 110 -13.68 28.89 -9.72
C THR A 110 -13.40 27.46 -9.28
N LEU A 111 -14.41 26.71 -8.82
CA LEU A 111 -14.27 25.26 -8.54
C LEU A 111 -13.92 24.46 -9.79
N ALA A 112 -14.51 24.79 -10.95
CA ALA A 112 -14.24 24.09 -12.21
C ALA A 112 -12.80 24.34 -12.71
N GLU A 113 -12.28 25.56 -12.53
CA GLU A 113 -10.87 25.89 -12.79
C GLU A 113 -9.93 25.14 -11.84
N LEU A 114 -10.25 25.14 -10.53
CA LEU A 114 -9.51 24.38 -9.53
C LEU A 114 -9.45 22.89 -9.87
N TYR A 115 -10.56 22.26 -10.26
CA TYR A 115 -10.57 20.84 -10.65
C TYR A 115 -9.77 20.55 -11.93
N ARG A 116 -9.63 21.52 -12.85
CA ARG A 116 -8.79 21.36 -14.05
C ARG A 116 -7.31 21.50 -13.74
N ASP A 117 -6.95 22.43 -12.87
CA ASP A 117 -5.56 22.73 -12.54
C ASP A 117 -5.02 21.81 -11.43
N TYR A 118 -5.90 21.18 -10.65
CA TYR A 118 -5.53 20.26 -9.58
C TYR A 118 -5.02 18.92 -10.11
N LYS A 119 -3.71 18.83 -10.34
CA LYS A 119 -2.97 17.57 -10.58
C LYS A 119 -2.63 16.80 -9.29
N GLY A 120 -3.41 16.99 -8.23
CA GLY A 120 -3.12 16.38 -6.92
C GLY A 120 -3.20 14.86 -6.97
N ASP A 121 -4.17 14.30 -7.69
CA ASP A 121 -4.36 12.85 -7.76
C ASP A 121 -3.22 12.12 -8.50
N GLU A 122 -2.60 12.72 -9.53
CA GLU A 122 -1.42 12.14 -10.18
C GLU A 122 -0.17 12.19 -9.29
N LEU A 123 -0.01 13.27 -8.51
CA LEU A 123 1.07 13.40 -7.54
C LEU A 123 0.85 12.47 -6.34
N LEU A 124 -0.38 12.30 -5.89
CA LEU A 124 -0.75 11.34 -4.84
C LEU A 124 -0.58 9.90 -5.34
N ALA A 125 -1.03 9.59 -6.56
CA ALA A 125 -0.88 8.26 -7.16
C ALA A 125 0.59 7.89 -7.45
N SER A 126 1.42 8.86 -7.84
CA SER A 126 2.87 8.64 -8.03
C SER A 126 3.64 8.48 -6.72
N THR A 127 3.17 9.11 -5.64
CA THR A 127 3.72 8.92 -4.28
C THR A 127 3.17 7.66 -3.59
N MET A 128 1.96 7.22 -3.95
CA MET A 128 1.32 5.99 -3.47
C MET A 128 1.67 4.76 -4.30
N LYS A 129 2.35 4.90 -5.44
CA LYS A 129 2.83 3.75 -6.20
C LYS A 129 3.84 3.03 -5.33
N GLU A 130 3.40 1.95 -4.69
CA GLU A 130 4.24 1.14 -3.82
C GLU A 130 5.52 0.77 -4.58
N PRO A 131 6.71 0.91 -3.96
CA PRO A 131 7.93 0.45 -4.59
C PRO A 131 7.75 -1.02 -4.93
N GLU A 132 7.79 -1.35 -6.22
CA GLU A 132 7.59 -2.72 -6.68
C GLU A 132 8.52 -3.65 -5.90
N ALA A 133 7.92 -4.56 -5.13
CA ALA A 133 8.67 -5.51 -4.32
C ALA A 133 9.55 -6.33 -5.26
N LYS A 134 10.88 -6.16 -5.15
CA LYS A 134 11.83 -6.96 -5.92
C LYS A 134 11.65 -8.42 -5.51
N LYS A 135 11.23 -9.26 -6.46
CA LYS A 135 11.07 -10.70 -6.23
C LYS A 135 12.42 -11.29 -5.80
N THR A 136 12.43 -11.95 -4.64
CA THR A 136 13.63 -12.59 -4.09
C THR A 136 13.71 -14.04 -4.54
N ASP A 137 14.78 -14.40 -5.24
CA ASP A 137 15.15 -15.78 -5.49
C ASP A 137 16.07 -16.32 -4.39
N LYS A 138 16.27 -17.65 -4.33
CA LYS A 138 17.17 -18.32 -3.36
C LYS A 138 18.61 -17.76 -3.35
N LEU A 139 19.04 -17.10 -4.44
CA LEU A 139 20.38 -16.54 -4.59
C LEU A 139 20.46 -15.04 -4.24
N ASN A 140 19.33 -14.33 -4.24
CA ASN A 140 19.28 -12.88 -4.04
C ASN A 140 18.65 -12.49 -2.69
N ALA A 141 18.21 -13.46 -1.88
CA ALA A 141 17.69 -13.21 -0.55
C ALA A 141 18.81 -12.75 0.40
N ALA A 142 18.68 -11.55 0.96
CA ALA A 142 19.58 -11.02 1.95
C ALA A 142 19.42 -11.74 3.30
N HIS A 143 20.49 -11.72 4.11
CA HIS A 143 20.44 -12.21 5.50
C HIS A 143 19.64 -11.27 6.45
N TYR A 144 19.19 -10.11 5.96
CA TYR A 144 18.42 -9.13 6.71
C TYR A 144 17.04 -8.94 6.08
N SER A 145 16.05 -8.57 6.91
CA SER A 145 14.66 -8.36 6.47
C SER A 145 14.46 -6.95 5.89
N THR A 146 13.40 -6.78 5.09
CA THR A 146 12.97 -5.48 4.55
C THR A 146 12.56 -4.44 5.62
N GLY A 147 12.40 -4.85 6.89
CA GLY A 147 12.04 -3.96 8.00
C GLY A 147 10.58 -3.48 7.97
N ARG A 148 9.77 -3.89 6.97
CA ARG A 148 8.37 -3.49 6.82
C ARG A 148 7.50 -3.91 8.00
N VAL A 149 7.68 -5.12 8.54
CA VAL A 149 6.92 -5.60 9.71
C VAL A 149 7.14 -4.67 10.90
N SER A 150 8.41 -4.39 11.23
CA SER A 150 8.76 -3.48 12.33
C SER A 150 8.27 -2.05 12.10
N ALA A 151 8.43 -1.53 10.88
CA ALA A 151 7.96 -0.18 10.53
C ALA A 151 6.43 -0.06 10.63
N SER A 152 5.69 -1.11 10.20
CA SER A 152 4.23 -1.13 10.29
C SER A 152 3.72 -1.30 11.72
N PHE A 153 4.51 -1.91 12.61
CA PHE A 153 4.17 -1.99 14.03
C PHE A 153 4.29 -0.64 14.73
N THR A 154 5.27 0.19 14.35
CA THR A 154 5.53 1.48 15.01
C THR A 154 4.89 2.68 14.31
N SER A 155 4.42 2.54 13.07
CA SER A 155 3.85 3.64 12.28
C SER A 155 2.33 3.53 12.17
N THR A 156 1.64 4.63 12.45
CA THR A 156 0.18 4.74 12.26
C THR A 156 -0.22 5.00 10.80
N ALA A 157 0.74 5.35 9.94
CA ALA A 157 0.51 5.72 8.54
C ALA A 157 0.78 4.59 7.55
N MET A 158 1.37 3.47 8.00
CA MET A 158 1.70 2.33 7.14
C MET A 158 0.66 1.22 7.29
N ALA A 159 0.38 0.52 6.19
CA ALA A 159 -0.44 -0.69 6.25
C ALA A 159 0.26 -1.75 7.10
N PRO A 160 -0.47 -2.46 7.99
CA PRO A 160 0.09 -3.51 8.83
C PRO A 160 0.66 -4.65 7.96
N ALA A 161 1.96 -4.88 8.07
CA ALA A 161 2.66 -5.96 7.39
C ALA A 161 2.94 -7.08 8.39
N THR A 162 2.40 -8.29 8.13
CA THR A 162 2.49 -9.44 9.03
C THR A 162 3.56 -10.46 8.62
N THR A 163 4.08 -10.36 7.40
CA THR A 163 5.05 -11.29 6.84
C THR A 163 6.46 -10.71 6.84
N HIS A 164 7.40 -11.44 7.47
CA HIS A 164 8.82 -11.11 7.39
C HIS A 164 9.37 -11.54 6.04
N GLU A 165 9.69 -10.57 5.19
CA GLU A 165 10.34 -10.80 3.90
C GLU A 165 11.83 -10.45 4.00
N ALA A 166 12.68 -11.35 3.49
CA ALA A 166 14.10 -11.06 3.30
C ALA A 166 14.25 -9.95 2.25
N ASP A 167 15.13 -8.99 2.49
CA ASP A 167 15.38 -7.95 1.49
C ASP A 167 16.10 -8.55 0.27
N ALA A 168 15.93 -7.92 -0.88
CA ALA A 168 16.59 -8.35 -2.11
C ALA A 168 17.99 -7.72 -2.18
N ILE A 169 19.04 -8.54 -2.16
CA ILE A 169 20.38 -8.10 -2.56
C ILE A 169 20.28 -7.63 -4.02
N SER A 170 20.90 -6.49 -4.33
CA SER A 170 20.94 -5.99 -5.70
C SER A 170 21.57 -7.02 -6.65
N ASP A 171 20.91 -7.30 -7.78
CA ASP A 171 21.35 -8.29 -8.78
C ASP A 171 22.83 -8.13 -9.18
N ASP A 172 23.31 -6.89 -9.29
CA ASP A 172 24.72 -6.57 -9.56
C ASP A 172 25.66 -7.18 -8.52
N ALA A 173 25.33 -7.05 -7.23
CA ALA A 173 26.16 -7.55 -6.13
C ALA A 173 26.22 -9.07 -6.12
N VAL A 174 25.11 -9.73 -6.43
CA VAL A 174 25.06 -11.20 -6.57
C VAL A 174 25.90 -11.63 -7.76
N ARG A 175 25.74 -10.99 -8.93
CA ARG A 175 26.52 -11.28 -10.13
C ARG A 175 28.02 -11.14 -9.89
N TYR A 176 28.45 -10.08 -9.22
CA TYR A 176 29.85 -9.84 -8.92
C TYR A 176 30.48 -10.90 -8.02
N GLN A 177 29.72 -11.54 -7.13
CA GLN A 177 30.22 -12.62 -6.27
C GLN A 177 30.67 -13.86 -7.06
N TYR A 178 30.11 -14.06 -8.25
CA TYR A 178 30.46 -15.19 -9.12
C TYR A 178 31.61 -14.87 -10.10
N VAL A 179 32.07 -13.62 -10.18
CA VAL A 179 33.19 -13.22 -11.04
C VAL A 179 34.50 -13.62 -10.37
N LYS A 180 35.02 -14.80 -10.74
CA LYS A 180 36.31 -15.31 -10.21
C LYS A 180 37.49 -15.14 -11.18
N LYS A 181 37.22 -14.72 -12.41
CA LYS A 181 38.25 -14.61 -13.47
C LYS A 181 38.77 -13.19 -13.56
N LYS A 182 40.07 -13.07 -13.82
CA LYS A 182 40.70 -11.79 -14.17
C LYS A 182 40.35 -11.39 -15.60
N GLY A 183 40.28 -10.09 -15.85
CA GLY A 183 40.10 -9.53 -17.19
C GLY A 183 41.44 -9.15 -17.82
N TYR A 184 41.53 -9.21 -19.14
CA TYR A 184 42.69 -8.72 -19.89
C TYR A 184 42.22 -7.77 -20.98
N VAL A 185 42.84 -6.60 -21.07
CA VAL A 185 42.54 -5.58 -22.08
C VAL A 185 43.86 -5.11 -22.70
N ARG A 186 43.90 -4.99 -24.02
CA ARG A 186 45.03 -4.40 -24.74
C ARG A 186 44.64 -3.00 -25.20
N LEU A 187 45.38 -2.00 -24.74
CA LEU A 187 45.28 -0.62 -25.19
C LEU A 187 46.30 -0.39 -26.30
N GLN A 188 45.81 -0.16 -27.52
CA GLN A 188 46.67 0.17 -28.66
C GLN A 188 46.88 1.68 -28.68
N THR A 189 48.09 2.13 -28.40
CA THR A 189 48.43 3.55 -28.37
C THR A 189 49.44 3.90 -29.46
N ASN A 190 49.57 5.19 -29.76
CA ASN A 190 50.60 5.69 -30.68
C ASN A 190 52.05 5.47 -30.18
N LYS A 191 52.25 5.04 -28.93
CA LYS A 191 53.56 4.74 -28.34
C LYS A 191 53.78 3.25 -28.11
N GLY A 192 52.87 2.40 -28.59
CA GLY A 192 52.93 0.95 -28.47
C GLY A 192 51.70 0.36 -27.79
N ASP A 193 51.68 -0.97 -27.73
CA ASP A 193 50.60 -1.73 -27.13
C ASP A 193 50.83 -1.91 -25.64
N LEU A 194 49.82 -1.59 -24.82
CA LEU A 194 49.82 -1.80 -23.38
C LEU A 194 48.81 -2.89 -23.01
N ASN A 195 49.30 -4.02 -22.49
CA ASN A 195 48.44 -5.07 -21.95
C ASN A 195 48.16 -4.80 -20.47
N VAL A 196 46.88 -4.72 -20.12
CA VAL A 196 46.39 -4.44 -18.78
C VAL A 196 45.66 -5.66 -18.24
N GLU A 197 46.10 -6.12 -17.07
CA GLU A 197 45.37 -7.12 -16.28
C GLU A 197 44.42 -6.42 -15.30
N LEU A 198 43.16 -6.85 -15.29
CA LEU A 198 42.11 -6.30 -14.45
C LEU A 198 41.72 -7.31 -13.37
N HIS A 199 41.78 -6.88 -12.12
CA HIS A 199 41.32 -7.66 -10.98
C HIS A 199 39.80 -7.62 -10.83
N CYS A 200 39.07 -8.15 -11.81
CA CYS A 200 37.59 -8.20 -11.81
C CYS A 200 37.01 -9.02 -10.66
N ASP A 201 37.82 -9.87 -10.02
CA ASP A 201 37.50 -10.62 -8.80
C ASP A 201 37.44 -9.70 -7.57
N LYS A 202 38.32 -8.71 -7.50
CA LYS A 202 38.46 -7.81 -6.34
C LYS A 202 37.67 -6.52 -6.52
N VAL A 203 37.73 -5.94 -7.72
CA VAL A 203 37.11 -4.68 -8.12
C VAL A 203 36.14 -4.90 -9.28
N PRO A 204 35.05 -5.65 -9.05
CA PRO A 204 34.18 -6.12 -10.11
C PRO A 204 33.44 -4.96 -10.80
N LYS A 205 33.04 -3.92 -10.07
CA LYS A 205 32.29 -2.80 -10.64
C LYS A 205 33.19 -1.91 -11.49
N ALA A 206 34.40 -1.59 -11.00
CA ALA A 206 35.38 -0.84 -11.79
C ALA A 206 35.82 -1.62 -13.03
N GLY A 207 36.07 -2.94 -12.88
CA GLY A 207 36.43 -3.82 -13.99
C GLY A 207 35.33 -3.93 -15.04
N GLU A 208 34.07 -4.09 -14.63
CA GLU A 208 32.94 -4.13 -15.57
C GLU A 208 32.76 -2.81 -16.31
N ASN A 209 32.85 -1.68 -15.59
CA ASN A 209 32.78 -0.34 -16.18
C ASN A 209 33.83 -0.20 -17.29
N PHE A 210 35.08 -0.50 -16.98
CA PHE A 210 36.18 -0.37 -17.93
C PHE A 210 36.01 -1.29 -19.15
N ILE A 211 35.70 -2.58 -18.94
CA ILE A 211 35.50 -3.53 -20.04
C ILE A 211 34.34 -3.09 -20.94
N LYS A 212 33.23 -2.62 -20.37
CA LYS A 212 32.07 -2.18 -21.15
C LYS A 212 32.37 -0.90 -21.94
N LEU A 213 33.08 0.07 -21.35
CA LEU A 213 33.51 1.28 -22.05
C LEU A 213 34.48 0.94 -23.19
N CYS A 214 35.43 0.03 -22.98
CA CYS A 214 36.30 -0.47 -24.04
C CYS A 214 35.50 -1.15 -25.17
N LYS A 215 34.54 -2.02 -24.85
CA LYS A 215 33.69 -2.69 -25.85
C LYS A 215 32.83 -1.73 -26.67
N LYS A 216 32.46 -0.59 -26.09
CA LYS A 216 31.72 0.48 -26.77
C LYS A 216 32.62 1.35 -27.66
N GLY A 217 33.94 1.18 -27.62
CA GLY A 217 34.89 2.08 -28.28
C GLY A 217 34.96 3.45 -27.63
N TYR A 218 34.57 3.59 -26.35
CA TYR A 218 34.52 4.88 -25.67
C TYR A 218 35.90 5.54 -25.50
N TYR A 219 36.94 4.72 -25.40
CA TYR A 219 38.31 5.19 -25.24
C TYR A 219 39.05 5.41 -26.58
N ASP A 220 38.40 5.14 -27.71
CA ASP A 220 39.02 5.26 -29.02
C ASP A 220 39.25 6.75 -29.34
N GLY A 221 40.48 7.10 -29.70
CA GLY A 221 40.88 8.48 -29.95
C GLY A 221 41.04 9.35 -28.70
N THR A 222 40.87 8.80 -27.49
CA THR A 222 41.07 9.55 -26.26
C THR A 222 42.57 9.76 -25.96
N ILE A 223 42.89 10.92 -25.37
CA ILE A 223 44.27 11.31 -25.06
C ILE A 223 44.60 11.08 -23.58
N PHE A 224 45.89 10.93 -23.29
CA PHE A 224 46.44 11.11 -21.94
C PHE A 224 46.68 12.60 -21.69
N HIS A 225 45.69 13.27 -21.11
CA HIS A 225 45.70 14.73 -20.94
C HIS A 225 46.65 15.20 -19.81
N ARG A 226 47.04 14.32 -18.88
CA ARG A 226 47.92 14.67 -17.76
C ARG A 226 49.00 13.62 -17.58
N SER A 227 50.26 14.07 -17.57
CA SER A 227 51.44 13.20 -17.36
C SER A 227 52.39 13.87 -16.40
N ILE A 228 52.60 13.26 -15.22
CA ILE A 228 53.53 13.72 -14.19
C ILE A 228 54.63 12.66 -14.04
N ARG A 229 55.88 13.05 -14.29
CA ARG A 229 57.04 12.16 -14.19
C ARG A 229 57.20 11.63 -12.76
N ASN A 230 57.45 10.32 -12.63
CA ASN A 230 57.61 9.60 -11.36
C ASN A 230 56.38 9.63 -10.44
N PHE A 231 55.18 9.82 -11.01
CA PHE A 231 53.95 9.83 -10.26
C PHE A 231 52.86 9.05 -10.99
N MET A 232 52.25 9.65 -12.01
CA MET A 232 51.23 8.96 -12.81
C MET A 232 50.98 9.66 -14.15
N ILE A 233 50.42 8.88 -15.08
CA ILE A 233 49.80 9.35 -16.30
C ILE A 233 48.29 9.11 -16.21
N GLN A 234 47.48 10.10 -16.57
CA GLN A 234 46.03 10.07 -16.47
C GLN A 234 45.40 10.28 -17.85
N GLY A 235 44.34 9.52 -18.11
CA GLY A 235 43.59 9.53 -19.37
C GLY A 235 42.16 9.03 -19.17
N GLY A 236 41.51 8.66 -20.27
CA GLY A 236 40.13 8.15 -20.24
C GLY A 236 39.05 9.23 -20.17
N ASP A 237 39.40 10.46 -20.56
CA ASP A 237 38.47 11.56 -20.75
C ASP A 237 38.29 11.85 -22.26
N PRO A 238 37.10 11.62 -22.85
CA PRO A 238 36.86 11.92 -24.26
C PRO A 238 36.91 13.41 -24.60
N THR A 239 36.65 14.30 -23.65
CA THR A 239 36.74 15.75 -23.91
C THR A 239 38.18 16.25 -23.87
N GLY A 240 39.10 15.48 -23.27
CA GLY A 240 40.50 15.86 -23.09
C GLY A 240 40.72 17.01 -22.10
N THR A 241 39.69 17.48 -21.40
CA THR A 241 39.77 18.62 -20.47
C THR A 241 40.26 18.21 -19.08
N GLY A 242 40.16 16.92 -18.73
CA GLY A 242 40.52 16.36 -17.44
C GLY A 242 39.40 16.39 -16.41
N THR A 243 38.26 16.99 -16.74
CA THR A 243 37.06 17.06 -15.88
C THR A 243 35.88 16.25 -16.44
N GLY A 244 35.99 15.80 -17.68
CA GLY A 244 34.95 15.06 -18.37
C GLY A 244 34.93 13.57 -18.03
N GLY A 245 34.21 12.81 -18.85
CA GLY A 245 34.07 11.38 -18.70
C GLY A 245 32.82 10.97 -17.91
N GLU A 246 32.20 9.88 -18.35
CA GLU A 246 31.00 9.30 -17.75
C GLU A 246 31.20 7.80 -17.54
N SER A 247 30.61 7.25 -16.48
CA SER A 247 30.60 5.79 -16.32
C SER A 247 29.69 5.15 -17.37
N TYR A 248 29.81 3.84 -17.55
CA TYR A 248 28.90 3.08 -18.40
C TYR A 248 27.41 3.27 -18.01
N TRP A 249 27.13 3.50 -16.73
CA TRP A 249 25.77 3.69 -16.21
C TRP A 249 25.29 5.15 -16.23
N GLY A 250 26.11 6.09 -16.74
CA GLY A 250 25.83 7.53 -16.74
C GLY A 250 25.95 8.21 -15.37
N LYS A 251 25.94 7.45 -14.26
CA LYS A 251 26.10 7.97 -12.89
C LYS A 251 27.45 7.60 -12.29
N PRO A 252 28.05 8.42 -11.42
CA PRO A 252 29.24 8.04 -10.68
C PRO A 252 29.01 6.77 -9.85
N PHE A 253 30.05 5.97 -9.64
CA PHE A 253 29.96 4.72 -8.88
C PHE A 253 30.93 4.66 -7.69
N LYS A 254 30.56 3.79 -6.73
CA LYS A 254 31.27 3.60 -5.45
C LYS A 254 32.73 3.18 -5.61
N ASP A 255 33.55 3.59 -4.64
CA ASP A 255 34.93 3.13 -4.54
C ASP A 255 35.00 1.67 -4.07
N GLU A 256 35.97 0.91 -4.59
CA GLU A 256 36.19 -0.50 -4.25
C GLU A 256 37.60 -0.69 -3.69
N PHE A 257 37.84 -0.20 -2.47
CA PHE A 257 39.13 -0.37 -1.81
C PHE A 257 39.31 -1.79 -1.28
N ARG A 258 40.53 -2.32 -1.46
CA ARG A 258 40.93 -3.64 -0.97
C ARG A 258 42.30 -3.54 -0.28
N PRO A 259 42.47 -4.16 0.90
CA PRO A 259 43.73 -4.05 1.65
C PRO A 259 44.92 -4.69 0.90
N ASN A 260 44.66 -5.61 -0.01
CA ASN A 260 45.65 -6.30 -0.82
C ASN A 260 45.96 -5.62 -2.16
N LEU A 261 45.34 -4.47 -2.46
CA LEU A 261 45.63 -3.66 -3.64
C LEU A 261 46.10 -2.29 -3.15
N SER A 262 47.40 -2.04 -3.29
CA SER A 262 47.98 -0.74 -2.97
C SER A 262 48.91 -0.29 -4.09
N HIS A 263 49.21 1.02 -4.12
CA HIS A 263 50.06 1.63 -5.14
C HIS A 263 51.55 1.41 -4.86
N THR A 264 51.98 0.17 -4.65
CA THR A 264 53.36 -0.16 -4.23
C THR A 264 54.37 -0.17 -5.37
N GLY A 265 53.96 0.01 -6.63
CA GLY A 265 54.84 -0.09 -7.79
C GLY A 265 54.35 0.66 -9.03
N ARG A 266 55.21 0.73 -10.04
CA ARG A 266 54.91 1.28 -11.37
C ARG A 266 54.00 0.33 -12.15
N GLY A 267 53.12 0.88 -12.99
CA GLY A 267 52.23 0.12 -13.86
C GLY A 267 50.90 -0.27 -13.22
N ILE A 268 50.54 0.34 -12.09
CA ILE A 268 49.27 0.10 -11.39
C ILE A 268 48.22 1.03 -11.99
N LEU A 269 47.14 0.43 -12.48
CA LEU A 269 45.99 1.16 -13.02
C LEU A 269 44.93 1.37 -11.91
N SER A 270 44.45 2.59 -11.77
CA SER A 270 43.40 2.97 -10.83
C SER A 270 42.41 3.96 -11.43
N MET A 271 41.21 4.03 -10.85
CA MET A 271 40.22 5.05 -11.21
C MET A 271 40.66 6.42 -10.71
N ALA A 272 40.46 7.45 -11.53
CA ALA A 272 40.52 8.83 -11.08
C ALA A 272 39.14 9.26 -10.56
N ASN A 273 39.13 10.00 -9.44
CA ASN A 273 37.91 10.48 -8.80
C ASN A 273 38.07 11.93 -8.31
N SER A 274 36.97 12.55 -7.90
CA SER A 274 36.93 13.93 -7.35
C SER A 274 36.46 13.95 -5.89
N GLY A 275 36.59 12.83 -5.20
CA GLY A 275 36.06 12.61 -3.85
C GLY A 275 35.48 11.20 -3.70
N PRO A 276 35.04 10.83 -2.47
CA PRO A 276 34.53 9.48 -2.19
C PRO A 276 33.35 9.11 -3.10
N ASN A 277 33.40 7.92 -3.69
CA ASN A 277 32.34 7.34 -4.54
C ASN A 277 32.00 8.12 -5.82
N THR A 278 32.96 8.83 -6.40
CA THR A 278 32.76 9.66 -7.61
C THR A 278 33.43 9.10 -8.86
N ASN A 279 33.63 7.78 -8.95
CA ASN A 279 34.30 7.18 -10.11
C ASN A 279 33.47 7.30 -11.38
N LYS A 280 34.13 7.63 -12.51
CA LYS A 280 33.51 7.78 -13.84
C LYS A 280 34.23 6.91 -14.89
N SER A 281 34.83 7.50 -15.92
CA SER A 281 35.63 6.79 -16.95
C SER A 281 37.13 7.03 -16.83
N GLN A 282 37.55 8.05 -16.10
CA GLN A 282 38.96 8.46 -16.06
C GLN A 282 39.82 7.48 -15.27
N LEU A 283 41.05 7.28 -15.74
CA LEU A 283 41.99 6.30 -15.19
C LEU A 283 43.38 6.93 -15.03
N GLY A 284 44.07 6.55 -13.97
CA GLY A 284 45.47 6.88 -13.72
C GLY A 284 46.33 5.61 -13.73
N LEU A 285 47.45 5.65 -14.42
CA LEU A 285 48.48 4.62 -14.42
C LEU A 285 49.72 5.14 -13.68
N SER A 286 50.18 4.44 -12.65
CA SER A 286 51.40 4.82 -11.94
C SER A 286 52.64 4.66 -12.83
N ALA A 287 53.50 5.68 -12.84
CA ALA A 287 54.65 5.81 -13.74
C ALA A 287 55.97 5.97 -12.99
#